data_AF-A0A6S6SXG3-F1
#
_entry.id   AF-A0A6S6SXG3-F1
#
_cell.length_a   1.000
_cell.length_b   1.000
_cell.length_c   1.000
_cell.angle_alpha   90.00
_cell.angle_beta   90.00
_cell.angle_gamma   90.00
#
_symmetry.space_group_name_H-M   'P 1'
#
loop_
_entity.id
_entity.type
_entity.pdbx_description
1 polymer ?
#
loop_
_entity_poly.entity_id
_entity_poly.type
_entity_poly.pdbx_seq_one_letter_code
_entity_poly.pdbx_strand_id
1 'polypeptide(L)'
;MYDVEIMDMEKTELAGYPHQGDYMEIGSKFEQLFIYAASNNLLNAQTRSISLYFGDPKSVPQEELQSMACISVTGDTEFSNNDRPEKASIPA
;
A
#
# COMPACT_ATOMS: atom_id res chain seq x y z
N MET A 1 3.24 0.85 28.41
CA MET A 1 1.91 0.55 27.83
C MET A 1 1.61 1.69 26.88
N TYR A 2 1.27 1.41 25.63
CA TYR A 2 0.91 2.45 24.66
C TYR A 2 -0.56 2.80 24.83
N ASP A 3 -0.89 4.07 24.62
CA ASP A 3 -2.28 4.52 24.61
C ASP A 3 -2.95 4.08 23.30
N VAL A 4 -4.23 3.70 23.38
CA VAL A 4 -5.01 3.22 22.25
C VAL A 4 -6.32 3.99 22.23
N GLU A 5 -6.49 4.80 21.19
CA GLU A 5 -7.68 5.62 21.00
C GLU A 5 -8.48 5.12 19.79
N ILE A 6 -9.81 5.23 19.87
CA ILE A 6 -10.72 5.03 18.74
C ILE A 6 -10.99 6.41 18.14
N MET A 7 -10.74 6.55 16.84
CA MET A 7 -10.91 7.81 16.12
C MET A 7 -11.63 7.55 14.79
N ASP A 8 -12.45 8.51 14.36
CA ASP A 8 -12.99 8.53 13.00
C ASP A 8 -11.90 8.93 12.00
N MET A 9 -11.89 8.26 10.84
CA MET A 9 -10.94 8.53 9.77
C MET A 9 -11.71 8.76 8.46
N GLU A 10 -11.21 9.68 7.64
CA GLU A 10 -11.76 9.84 6.30
C GLU A 10 -11.26 8.72 5.36
N LYS A 11 -12.06 8.44 4.32
CA LYS A 11 -11.69 7.49 3.27
C LYS A 11 -10.32 7.87 2.70
N THR A 12 -9.39 6.94 2.70
CA THR A 12 -8.04 7.15 2.17
C THR A 12 -7.86 6.38 0.87
N GLU A 13 -7.62 7.09 -0.23
CA GLU A 13 -7.31 6.49 -1.53
C GLU A 13 -5.85 6.05 -1.58
N LEU A 14 -5.61 4.87 -2.13
CA LEU A 14 -4.30 4.22 -2.18
C LEU A 14 -3.93 3.82 -3.60
N ALA A 15 -2.64 3.91 -3.89
CA ALA A 15 -2.01 3.30 -5.06
C ALA A 15 -0.97 2.29 -4.58
N GLY A 16 -1.01 1.05 -5.05
CA GLY A 16 -0.07 0.04 -4.60
C GLY A 16 0.19 -1.10 -5.56
N TYR A 17 1.23 -1.88 -5.28
CA TYR A 17 1.52 -3.12 -5.99
C TYR A 17 1.17 -4.33 -5.12
N PRO A 18 0.46 -5.33 -5.65
CA PRO A 18 0.22 -6.56 -4.93
C PRO A 18 1.53 -7.32 -4.72
N HIS A 19 1.58 -8.04 -3.60
CA HIS A 19 2.66 -8.90 -3.18
C HIS A 19 2.06 -10.25 -2.77
N GLN A 20 2.67 -11.33 -3.23
CA GLN A 20 2.34 -12.69 -2.82
C GLN A 20 3.62 -13.36 -2.34
N GLY A 21 3.58 -14.04 -1.20
CA GLY A 21 4.73 -14.67 -0.58
C GLY A 21 5.03 -14.11 0.81
N ASP A 22 6.28 -14.26 1.25
CA ASP A 22 6.72 -13.84 2.58
C ASP A 22 6.51 -12.34 2.80
N TYR A 23 5.76 -11.98 3.84
CA TYR A 23 5.56 -10.59 4.22
C TYR A 23 6.85 -9.82 4.49
N MET A 24 7.94 -10.52 4.85
CA MET A 24 9.25 -9.90 5.02
C MET A 24 9.88 -9.43 3.70
N GLU A 25 9.45 -9.97 2.55
CA GLU A 25 9.96 -9.64 1.21
C GLU A 25 9.20 -8.49 0.51
N ILE A 26 8.14 -7.97 1.15
CA ILE A 26 7.32 -6.88 0.62
C ILE A 26 8.12 -5.59 0.33
N GLY A 27 9.30 -5.43 0.92
CA GLY A 27 10.21 -4.30 0.69
C GLY A 27 10.50 -4.07 -0.80
N SER A 28 10.64 -5.15 -1.58
CA SER A 28 10.84 -5.06 -3.04
C SER A 28 9.69 -4.35 -3.77
N LYS A 29 8.45 -4.53 -3.29
CA LYS A 29 7.27 -3.84 -3.84
C LYS A 29 7.19 -2.38 -3.42
N PHE A 30 7.68 -2.05 -2.24
CA PHE A 30 7.84 -0.64 -1.85
C PHE A 30 8.86 0.07 -2.72
N GLU A 31 10.02 -0.55 -2.99
CA GLU A 31 11.02 0.01 -3.89
C GLU A 31 10.44 0.28 -5.29
N GLN A 32 9.75 -0.71 -5.86
CA GLN A 32 9.04 -0.56 -7.14
C GLN A 32 8.02 0.60 -7.09
N LEU A 33 7.21 0.65 -6.03
CA LEU A 33 6.20 1.68 -5.83
C LEU A 33 6.79 3.08 -5.75
N PHE A 34 7.87 3.26 -4.98
CA PHE A 34 8.50 4.56 -4.82
C PHE A 34 9.19 5.04 -6.10
N ILE A 35 9.82 4.14 -6.85
CA ILE A 35 10.39 4.46 -8.16
C ILE A 35 9.28 4.95 -9.11
N TYR A 36 8.15 4.23 -9.16
CA TYR A 36 7.00 4.62 -9.97
C TYR A 36 6.44 5.98 -9.52
N ALA A 37 6.19 6.15 -8.22
CA ALA A 37 5.61 7.35 -7.65
C ALA A 37 6.49 8.59 -7.85
N ALA A 38 7.81 8.45 -7.67
CA ALA A 38 8.76 9.52 -7.92
C ALA A 38 8.78 9.91 -9.41
N SER A 39 8.81 8.92 -10.31
CA SER A 39 8.82 9.15 -11.76
C SER A 39 7.56 9.85 -12.27
N ASN A 40 6.43 9.70 -11.56
CA ASN A 40 5.15 10.30 -11.89
C ASN A 40 4.79 11.52 -11.00
N ASN A 41 5.73 12.04 -10.20
CA ASN A 41 5.52 13.18 -9.29
C ASN A 41 4.33 13.00 -8.31
N LEU A 42 4.10 11.76 -7.85
CA LEU A 42 3.00 11.42 -6.94
C LEU A 42 3.34 11.63 -5.46
N LEU A 43 4.63 11.81 -5.15
CA LEU A 43 5.12 11.97 -3.78
C LEU A 43 5.06 13.43 -3.35
N ASN A 44 4.45 13.69 -2.20
CA ASN A 44 4.41 15.00 -1.56
C ASN A 44 4.55 14.86 -0.03
N ALA A 45 4.60 15.99 0.68
CA ALA A 45 4.81 16.02 2.13
C ALA A 45 3.70 15.32 2.96
N GLN A 46 2.52 15.11 2.36
CA GLN A 46 1.39 14.43 2.99
C GLN A 46 1.26 12.96 2.57
N THR A 47 2.10 12.49 1.63
CA THR A 47 2.09 11.09 1.19
C THR A 47 2.47 10.16 2.35
N ARG A 48 1.62 9.17 2.61
CA ARG A 48 1.83 8.14 3.62
C ARG A 48 2.14 6.82 2.94
N SER A 49 3.11 6.08 3.48
CA SER A 49 3.36 4.69 3.11
C SER A 49 2.49 3.77 3.96
N ILE A 50 1.75 2.89 3.31
CA ILE A 50 0.76 2.02 3.93
C ILE A 50 0.96 0.61 3.40
N SER A 51 0.96 -0.39 4.28
CA SER A 51 0.96 -1.80 3.90
C SER A 51 -0.39 -2.43 4.26
N LEU A 52 -0.98 -3.16 3.32
CA LEU A 52 -2.16 -3.99 3.57
C LEU A 52 -1.73 -5.45 3.67
N TYR A 53 -2.17 -6.16 4.70
CA TYR A 53 -1.91 -7.58 4.91
C TYR A 53 -3.23 -8.32 5.01
N PHE A 54 -3.47 -9.30 4.15
CA PHE A 54 -4.78 -9.94 4.00
C PHE A 54 -4.89 -11.31 4.70
N GLY A 55 -3.81 -11.81 5.30
CA GLY A 55 -3.77 -13.10 5.97
C GLY A 55 -2.96 -13.08 7.26
N ASP A 56 -3.23 -14.04 8.14
CA ASP A 56 -2.43 -14.27 9.33
C ASP A 56 -1.23 -15.18 8.98
N PRO A 57 0.03 -14.71 9.16
CA PRO A 57 1.23 -15.46 8.79
C PRO A 57 1.45 -16.72 9.63
N LYS A 58 0.71 -16.92 10.74
CA LYS A 58 0.78 -18.14 11.54
C LYS A 58 -0.21 -19.20 11.06
N SER A 59 -1.20 -18.83 10.26
CA SER A 59 -2.31 -19.69 9.85
C SER A 59 -2.34 -19.97 8.35
N VAL A 60 -1.83 -19.04 7.52
CA VAL A 60 -1.81 -19.17 6.05
C VAL A 60 -0.40 -19.57 5.59
N PRO A 61 -0.26 -20.55 4.67
CA PRO A 61 1.03 -20.90 4.08
C PRO A 61 1.71 -19.69 3.44
N GLN A 62 3.03 -19.60 3.58
CA GLN A 62 3.80 -18.45 3.10
C GLN A 62 3.58 -18.13 1.61
N GLU A 63 3.44 -19.16 0.77
CA GLU A 63 3.19 -19.03 -0.67
C GLU A 63 1.79 -18.47 -1.02
N GLU A 64 0.84 -18.56 -0.09
CA GLU A 64 -0.53 -18.06 -0.22
C GLU A 64 -0.73 -16.70 0.47
N LEU A 65 0.26 -16.23 1.23
CA LEU A 65 0.20 -14.93 1.89
C LEU A 65 0.11 -13.80 0.87
N GLN A 66 -0.90 -12.95 1.03
CA GLN A 66 -1.12 -11.78 0.18
C GLN A 66 -0.94 -10.50 0.99
N SER A 67 -0.21 -9.55 0.41
CA SER A 67 -0.06 -8.20 0.93
C SER A 67 -0.01 -7.20 -0.21
N MET A 68 -0.06 -5.92 0.12
CA MET A 68 0.02 -4.84 -0.86
C MET A 68 0.84 -3.70 -0.28
N ALA A 69 1.87 -3.29 -1.02
CA ALA A 69 2.63 -2.09 -0.71
C ALA A 69 1.92 -0.89 -1.34
N CYS A 70 1.53 0.09 -0.55
CA CYS A 70 0.72 1.23 -0.98
C CYS A 70 1.30 2.58 -0.56
N ILE A 71 0.93 3.62 -1.31
CA ILE A 71 1.04 5.02 -0.91
C ILE A 71 -0.34 5.68 -0.93
N SER A 72 -0.56 6.64 -0.05
CA SER A 72 -1.76 7.48 -0.12
C SER A 72 -1.69 8.42 -1.31
N VAL A 73 -2.77 8.49 -2.08
CA VAL A 73 -2.90 9.37 -3.24
C VAL A 73 -4.18 10.19 -3.14
N THR A 74 -4.24 11.28 -3.90
CA THR A 74 -5.49 12.03 -4.07
C THR A 74 -6.37 11.26 -5.06
N GLY A 75 -7.70 11.21 -4.84
CA GLY A 75 -8.62 10.42 -5.67
C GLY A 75 -8.60 10.71 -7.18
N ASP A 76 -8.11 11.89 -7.58
CA ASP A 76 -7.94 12.31 -8.97
C ASP A 76 -6.63 11.83 -9.61
N THR A 77 -5.81 11.04 -8.90
CA THR A 77 -4.51 10.60 -9.42
C THR A 77 -4.69 9.62 -10.56
N GLU A 78 -4.25 10.03 -11.75
CA GLU A 78 -4.17 9.17 -12.93
C GLU A 78 -2.82 8.46 -13.01
N PHE A 79 -2.86 7.15 -13.24
CA PHE A 79 -1.67 6.33 -13.42
C PHE A 79 -1.37 6.15 -14.91
N SER A 80 -0.26 6.72 -15.36
CA SER A 80 0.24 6.52 -16.71
C SER A 80 1.22 5.33 -16.76
N ASN A 81 1.24 4.59 -17.89
CA ASN A 81 2.06 3.40 -18.20
C ASN A 81 1.45 2.00 -17.93
N ASN A 82 2.04 0.99 -18.58
CA ASN A 82 1.66 -0.42 -18.50
C ASN A 82 1.96 -1.05 -17.13
N ASP A 83 3.03 -0.63 -16.45
CA ASP A 83 3.39 -1.10 -15.09
C ASP A 83 2.77 -0.20 -14.02
N ARG A 84 1.47 0.05 -14.09
CA ARG A 84 0.78 0.95 -13.15
C ARG A 84 0.45 0.25 -11.82
N PRO A 85 0.52 0.97 -10.68
CA PRO A 85 -0.01 0.45 -9.43
C PRO A 85 -1.54 0.29 -9.51
N GLU A 86 -2.07 -0.62 -8.71
CA GLU A 86 -3.49 -0.86 -8.54
C GLU A 86 -4.11 0.17 -7.57
N LYS A 87 -5.37 0.51 -7.82
CA LYS A 87 -6.17 1.37 -6.93
C LYS A 87 -6.71 0.53 -5.77
N ALA A 88 -6.50 1.02 -4.55
CA ALA A 88 -7.09 0.49 -3.34
C ALA A 88 -7.64 1.66 -2.49
N SER A 89 -8.41 1.35 -1.45
CA SER A 89 -8.89 2.38 -0.53
C SER A 89 -9.12 1.82 0.86
N ILE A 90 -8.82 2.62 1.89
CA ILE A 90 -9.25 2.38 3.26
C ILE A 90 -10.61 3.08 3.43
N PRO A 91 -11.68 2.37 3.80
CA PRO A 91 -12.99 2.98 4.03
C PRO A 91 -12.96 3.94 5.23
N ALA A 92 -13.92 4.87 5.24
CA ALA A 92 -14.20 5.71 6.41
C ALA A 92 -14.91 4.92 7.51
#